data_AF-A0A820GKY9-F1
#
_entry.id   AF-A0A820GKY9-F1
#
_cell.length_a   1.000
_cell.length_b   1.000
_cell.length_c   1.000
_cell.angle_alpha   90.00
_cell.angle_beta   90.00
_cell.angle_gamma   90.00
#
_symmetry.space_group_name_H-M   'P 1'
#
loop_
_entity.id
_entity.type
_entity.pdbx_description
1 polymer ?
#
loop_
_entity_poly.entity_id
_entity_poly.type
_entity_poly.pdbx_seq_one_letter_code
_entity_poly.pdbx_strand_id
1 'polypeptide(L)'
;LLFCSYSGYWFGLSALYATSFFASTTIGATDLSVTYKALGVYYLGWTIFTLLMLIACIRSNVLLVVFFFFLLLTYILLTASYFLLWDQNLSRAGGAIGIVTSLILWYIGFASFMIKGENAYFELPMFKLPTNLGTDSTGESAVEVRVQKP
;
A
#
# COMPACT_ATOMS: atom_id res chain seq x y z
N LEU A 1 8.44 8.99 3.67
CA LEU A 1 9.15 8.25 2.61
C LEU A 1 8.20 7.47 1.71
N LEU A 2 7.33 6.60 2.25
CA LEU A 2 6.36 5.83 1.45
C LEU A 2 5.52 6.73 0.52
N PHE A 3 4.88 7.77 1.05
CA PHE A 3 4.11 8.73 0.26
C PHE A 3 4.92 9.42 -0.85
N CYS A 4 6.13 9.90 -0.57
CA CYS A 4 6.96 10.54 -1.60
C CYS A 4 7.37 9.57 -2.72
N SER A 5 7.77 8.34 -2.37
CA SER A 5 8.14 7.33 -3.37
C SER A 5 6.93 6.95 -4.24
N TYR A 6 5.75 6.76 -3.65
CA TYR A 6 4.53 6.46 -4.41
C TYR A 6 4.08 7.63 -5.30
N SER A 7 4.27 8.89 -4.89
CA SER A 7 4.05 10.03 -5.80
C SER A 7 5.05 10.02 -6.96
N GLY A 8 6.32 9.72 -6.69
CA GLY A 8 7.36 9.57 -7.71
C GLY A 8 7.07 8.46 -8.71
N TYR A 9 6.45 7.36 -8.28
CA TYR A 9 5.94 6.31 -9.17
C TYR A 9 4.93 6.87 -10.18
N TRP A 10 3.87 7.57 -9.72
CA TRP A 10 2.85 8.11 -10.61
C TRP A 10 3.40 9.14 -11.60
N PHE A 11 4.30 10.02 -11.15
CA PHE A 11 4.97 10.97 -12.03
C PHE A 11 5.89 10.28 -13.04
N GLY A 12 6.64 9.24 -12.61
CA GLY A 12 7.48 8.44 -13.49
C GLY A 12 6.70 7.70 -14.57
N LEU A 13 5.56 7.11 -14.22
CA LEU A 13 4.61 6.51 -15.18
C LEU A 13 4.08 7.54 -16.18
N SER A 14 3.70 8.72 -15.69
CA SER A 14 3.19 9.79 -16.56
C SER A 14 4.25 10.24 -17.57
N ALA A 15 5.51 10.37 -17.14
CA ALA A 15 6.62 10.73 -18.03
C ALA A 15 6.91 9.64 -19.08
N LEU A 16 6.82 8.36 -18.71
CA LEU A 16 6.97 7.23 -19.65
C LEU A 16 5.88 7.23 -20.72
N TYR A 17 4.62 7.46 -20.34
CA TYR A 17 3.52 7.56 -21.29
C TYR A 17 3.63 8.80 -22.18
N ALA A 18 4.03 9.94 -21.60
CA ALA A 18 4.26 11.17 -22.36
C ALA A 18 5.35 10.97 -23.43
N THR A 19 6.51 10.44 -23.06
CA THR A 19 7.59 10.12 -24.02
C THR A 19 7.12 9.15 -25.12
N SER A 20 6.37 8.10 -24.75
CA SER A 20 5.85 7.15 -25.73
C SER A 20 4.89 7.80 -26.74
N PHE A 21 4.06 8.72 -26.26
CA PHE A 21 3.16 9.50 -27.10
C PHE A 21 3.93 10.43 -28.05
N PHE A 22 4.86 11.24 -27.54
CA PHE A 22 5.66 12.16 -28.37
C PHE A 22 6.59 11.44 -29.37
N ALA A 23 7.11 10.27 -29.01
CA ALA A 23 7.93 9.45 -29.90
C ALA A 23 7.10 8.89 -31.07
N SER A 24 5.85 8.48 -30.81
CA SER A 24 4.94 7.98 -31.85
C SER A 24 4.55 9.05 -32.87
N THR A 25 4.40 10.30 -32.44
CA THR A 25 4.00 11.42 -33.32
C THR A 25 5.15 11.99 -34.14
N THR A 26 6.40 11.84 -33.69
CA THR A 26 7.57 12.50 -34.29
C THR A 26 8.39 11.56 -35.18
N ILE A 27 8.47 10.27 -34.86
CA ILE A 27 9.38 9.32 -35.53
C ILE A 27 8.64 8.27 -36.38
N GLY A 28 7.30 8.21 -36.32
CA GLY A 28 6.48 7.41 -37.26
C GLY A 28 6.56 5.88 -37.11
N ALA A 29 7.49 5.36 -36.32
CA ALA A 29 7.57 3.95 -35.97
C ALA A 29 8.20 3.80 -34.58
N THR A 30 7.38 3.80 -33.54
CA THR A 30 7.77 3.22 -32.25
C THR A 30 7.35 1.78 -32.24
N ASP A 31 8.34 0.87 -32.21
CA ASP A 31 8.11 -0.53 -31.90
C ASP A 31 7.42 -0.62 -30.53
N LEU A 32 6.10 -0.83 -30.51
CA LEU A 32 5.31 -0.98 -29.29
C LEU A 32 5.92 -2.03 -28.34
N SER A 33 6.62 -3.02 -28.91
CA SER A 33 7.35 -4.05 -28.18
C SER A 33 8.44 -3.49 -27.25
N VAL A 34 9.15 -2.43 -27.63
CA VAL A 34 10.18 -1.80 -26.81
C VAL A 34 9.55 -1.04 -25.65
N THR A 35 8.45 -0.31 -25.91
CA THR A 35 7.69 0.39 -24.87
C THR A 35 7.11 -0.59 -23.85
N TYR A 36 6.50 -1.69 -24.30
CA TYR A 36 5.94 -2.70 -23.38
C TYR A 36 7.02 -3.37 -22.53
N LYS A 37 8.19 -3.66 -23.10
CA LYS A 37 9.33 -4.19 -22.33
C LYS A 37 9.85 -3.19 -21.30
N ALA A 38 9.95 -1.91 -21.65
CA ALA A 38 10.37 -0.86 -20.73
C ALA A 38 9.39 -0.70 -19.55
N LEU A 39 8.07 -0.74 -19.82
CA LEU A 39 7.06 -0.73 -18.75
C LEU A 39 7.14 -1.99 -17.88
N GLY A 40 7.36 -3.17 -18.46
CA GLY A 40 7.57 -4.41 -17.72
C GLY A 40 8.73 -4.32 -16.72
N VAL A 41 9.89 -3.80 -17.14
CA VAL A 41 11.06 -3.61 -16.26
C VAL A 41 10.78 -2.55 -15.18
N TYR A 42 10.07 -1.48 -15.52
CA TYR A 42 9.65 -0.46 -14.55
C TYR A 42 8.79 -1.07 -13.44
N TYR A 43 7.74 -1.82 -13.78
CA TYR A 43 6.88 -2.50 -12.81
C TYR A 43 7.61 -3.59 -12.01
N LEU A 44 8.60 -4.26 -12.62
CA LEU A 44 9.44 -5.24 -11.93
C LEU A 44 10.29 -4.58 -10.85
N GLY A 45 10.92 -3.43 -11.15
CA GLY A 45 11.67 -2.65 -10.15
C GLY A 45 10.78 -2.19 -8.99
N TRP A 46 9.55 -1.75 -9.28
CA TRP A 46 8.57 -1.38 -8.26
C TRP A 46 8.04 -2.57 -7.45
N THR A 47 7.98 -3.76 -8.03
CA THR A 47 7.64 -5.00 -7.32
C THR A 47 8.65 -5.30 -6.23
N ILE A 48 9.95 -5.21 -6.55
CA ILE A 48 11.04 -5.43 -5.59
C ILE A 48 11.00 -4.38 -4.47
N PHE A 49 10.80 -3.11 -4.82
CA PHE A 49 10.65 -2.03 -3.83
C PHE A 49 9.47 -2.28 -2.88
N THR A 50 8.33 -2.68 -3.42
CA THR A 50 7.12 -2.99 -2.62
C THR A 50 7.36 -4.19 -1.70
N LEU A 51 8.12 -5.19 -2.15
CA LEU A 51 8.52 -6.35 -1.32
C LEU A 51 9.38 -5.91 -0.13
N LEU A 52 10.37 -5.04 -0.36
CA LEU A 52 11.19 -4.48 0.73
C LEU A 52 10.34 -3.69 1.74
N MET A 53 9.37 -2.90 1.25
CA MET A 53 8.43 -2.17 2.10
C MET A 53 7.48 -3.09 2.88
N LEU A 54 7.08 -4.22 2.28
CA LEU A 54 6.27 -5.23 2.95
C LEU A 54 7.02 -5.82 4.14
N ILE A 55 8.29 -6.20 3.97
CA ILE A 55 9.14 -6.72 5.07
C ILE A 55 9.26 -5.68 6.20
N ALA A 56 9.46 -4.40 5.85
CA ALA A 56 9.54 -3.32 6.84
C ALA A 56 8.22 -3.10 7.61
N CYS A 57 7.06 -3.33 6.97
CA CYS A 57 5.75 -3.09 7.60
C CYS A 57 5.29 -4.20 8.56
N ILE A 58 5.84 -5.42 8.47
CA ILE A 58 5.44 -6.58 9.29
C ILE A 58 5.48 -6.28 10.80
N ARG A 59 6.38 -5.40 11.24
CA ARG A 59 6.54 -5.04 12.66
C ARG A 59 5.64 -3.90 13.15
N SER A 60 5.10 -3.05 12.27
CA SER A 60 4.51 -1.78 12.67
C SER A 60 2.99 -1.68 12.50
N ASN A 61 2.37 -2.39 11.54
CA ASN A 61 0.94 -2.21 11.28
C ASN A 61 0.35 -3.36 10.43
N VAL A 62 -0.43 -4.26 11.06
CA VAL A 62 -0.97 -5.47 10.41
C VAL A 62 -1.89 -5.13 9.22
N LEU A 63 -2.68 -4.06 9.32
CA LEU A 63 -3.55 -3.59 8.24
C LEU A 63 -2.75 -3.11 7.02
N LEU A 64 -1.64 -2.40 7.24
CA LEU A 64 -0.76 -1.97 6.14
C LEU A 64 -0.04 -3.14 5.49
N VAL A 65 0.29 -4.20 6.26
CA VAL A 65 0.91 -5.42 5.72
C VAL A 65 -0.02 -6.10 4.72
N VAL A 66 -1.32 -6.22 5.04
CA VAL A 66 -2.31 -6.80 4.14
C VAL A 66 -2.43 -5.95 2.87
N PHE A 67 -2.51 -4.62 3.00
CA PHE A 67 -2.51 -3.71 1.84
C PHE A 67 -1.28 -3.91 0.94
N PHE A 68 -0.07 -3.91 1.51
CA PHE A 68 1.16 -4.11 0.75
C PHE A 68 1.23 -5.49 0.09
N PHE A 69 0.64 -6.52 0.69
CA PHE A 69 0.58 -7.87 0.12
C PHE A 69 -0.29 -7.89 -1.15
N PHE A 70 -1.49 -7.32 -1.08
CA PHE A 70 -2.38 -7.21 -2.24
C PHE A 70 -1.80 -6.31 -3.34
N LEU A 71 -1.09 -5.26 -2.96
CA LEU A 71 -0.44 -4.36 -3.90
C LEU A 71 0.78 -5.00 -4.57
N LEU A 72 1.55 -5.81 -3.84
CA LEU A 72 2.63 -6.64 -4.41
C LEU A 72 2.08 -7.63 -5.43
N LEU A 73 0.97 -8.29 -5.12
CA LEU A 73 0.29 -9.19 -6.06
C LEU A 73 -0.13 -8.43 -7.33
N THR A 74 -0.69 -7.22 -7.19
CA THR A 74 -1.05 -6.36 -8.33
C THR A 74 0.14 -6.06 -9.25
N TYR A 75 1.29 -5.67 -8.68
CA TYR A 75 2.48 -5.38 -9.49
C TYR A 75 3.10 -6.62 -10.14
N ILE A 76 3.02 -7.79 -9.51
CA ILE A 76 3.45 -9.05 -10.11
C ILE A 76 2.57 -9.38 -11.33
N LEU A 77 1.24 -9.27 -11.20
CA LEU A 77 0.32 -9.54 -12.31
C LEU A 77 0.52 -8.57 -13.47
N LEU A 78 0.71 -7.28 -13.18
CA LEU A 78 1.02 -6.29 -14.21
C LEU A 78 2.35 -6.62 -14.90
N THR A 79 3.41 -6.86 -14.13
CA THR A 79 4.74 -7.22 -14.67
C THR A 79 4.63 -8.41 -15.61
N ALA A 80 3.97 -9.48 -15.18
CA ALA A 80 3.75 -10.66 -16.01
C ALA A 80 2.96 -10.34 -17.30
N SER A 81 1.92 -9.51 -17.22
CA SER A 81 1.14 -9.10 -18.41
C SER A 81 2.00 -8.41 -19.48
N TYR A 82 2.95 -7.57 -19.07
CA TYR A 82 3.88 -6.89 -19.99
C TYR A 82 4.95 -7.82 -20.57
N PHE A 83 5.42 -8.83 -19.82
CA PHE A 83 6.40 -9.81 -20.31
C PHE A 83 5.81 -10.81 -21.31
N LEU A 84 4.51 -11.10 -21.23
CA LEU A 84 3.78 -12.02 -22.10
C LEU A 84 3.17 -11.35 -23.35
N LEU A 85 3.74 -10.25 -23.85
CA LEU A 85 3.24 -9.55 -25.05
C LEU A 85 1.79 -9.04 -24.89
N TRP A 86 1.48 -8.45 -23.73
CA TRP A 86 0.18 -7.84 -23.42
C TRP A 86 -1.00 -8.83 -23.40
N ASP A 87 -0.94 -9.77 -22.46
CA ASP A 87 -2.13 -10.57 -22.14
C ASP A 87 -3.17 -9.70 -21.42
N GLN A 88 -4.29 -9.43 -22.10
CA GLN A 88 -5.37 -8.60 -21.59
C GLN A 88 -6.06 -9.22 -20.37
N ASN A 89 -6.09 -10.54 -20.25
CA ASN A 89 -6.73 -11.21 -19.11
C ASN A 89 -5.92 -11.00 -17.84
N LEU A 90 -4.58 -11.09 -17.96
CA LEU A 90 -3.69 -10.90 -16.83
C LEU A 90 -3.63 -9.44 -16.38
N SER A 91 -3.71 -8.50 -17.32
CA SER A 91 -3.84 -7.06 -17.03
C SER A 91 -5.14 -6.74 -16.28
N ARG A 92 -6.27 -7.31 -16.73
CA ARG A 92 -7.59 -7.15 -16.08
C ARG A 92 -7.62 -7.78 -14.69
N ALA A 93 -7.01 -8.94 -14.51
CA ALA A 93 -6.88 -9.57 -13.20
C ALA A 93 -6.06 -8.71 -12.23
N GLY A 94 -4.93 -8.16 -12.70
CA GLY A 94 -4.14 -7.19 -11.91
C GLY A 94 -4.95 -5.96 -11.53
N GLY A 95 -5.69 -5.38 -12.47
CA GLY A 95 -6.57 -4.23 -12.21
C GLY A 95 -7.70 -4.54 -11.21
N ALA A 96 -8.35 -5.69 -11.31
CA ALA A 96 -9.41 -6.11 -10.40
C ALA A 96 -8.91 -6.23 -8.95
N ILE A 97 -7.73 -6.83 -8.76
CA ILE A 97 -7.07 -6.93 -7.44
C ILE A 97 -6.65 -5.54 -6.93
N GLY A 98 -6.21 -4.65 -7.83
CA GLY A 98 -5.90 -3.26 -7.50
C GLY A 98 -7.11 -2.48 -6.96
N ILE A 99 -8.30 -2.67 -7.54
CA ILE A 99 -9.53 -2.02 -7.05
C ILE A 99 -9.86 -2.47 -5.63
N VAL A 100 -9.78 -3.78 -5.36
CA VAL A 100 -9.99 -4.33 -4.01
C VAL A 100 -8.96 -3.74 -3.03
N THR A 101 -7.71 -3.62 -3.45
CA THR A 101 -6.63 -3.01 -2.67
C THR A 101 -6.95 -1.56 -2.28
N SER A 102 -7.47 -0.75 -3.21
CA SER A 102 -7.86 0.63 -2.95
C SER A 102 -9.01 0.75 -1.96
N LEU A 103 -10.01 -0.13 -2.03
CA LEU A 103 -11.12 -0.15 -1.07
C LEU A 103 -10.64 -0.47 0.35
N ILE A 104 -9.72 -1.44 0.49
CA ILE A 104 -9.10 -1.78 1.76
C ILE A 104 -8.30 -0.58 2.31
N LEU A 105 -7.51 0.09 1.46
CA LEU A 105 -6.73 1.25 1.89
C LEU A 105 -7.62 2.41 2.34
N TRP A 106 -8.73 2.63 1.64
CA TRP A 106 -9.70 3.67 2.01
C TRP A 106 -10.26 3.38 3.40
N TYR A 107 -10.65 2.14 3.68
CA TYR A 107 -11.08 1.71 5.01
C TYR A 107 -10.00 1.95 6.09
N ILE A 108 -8.73 1.62 5.81
CA ILE A 108 -7.61 1.85 6.73
C ILE A 108 -7.42 3.34 7.01
N GLY A 109 -7.53 4.19 5.97
CA GLY A 109 -7.42 5.64 6.08
C GLY A 109 -8.54 6.25 6.92
N PHE A 110 -9.78 5.82 6.69
CA PHE A 110 -10.94 6.25 7.49
C PHE A 110 -10.82 5.83 8.96
N ALA A 111 -10.42 4.58 9.22
CA ALA A 111 -10.20 4.09 10.58
C ALA A 111 -9.09 4.88 11.29
N SER A 112 -7.97 5.16 10.60
CA SER A 112 -6.85 5.93 11.15
C SER A 112 -7.20 7.40 11.43
N PHE A 113 -8.14 7.98 10.68
CA PHE A 113 -8.60 9.35 10.88
C PHE A 113 -9.57 9.48 12.06
N MET A 114 -10.50 8.53 12.23
CA MET A 114 -11.49 8.57 13.32
C MET A 114 -10.87 8.44 14.72
N ILE A 115 -9.73 7.76 14.87
CA ILE A 115 -9.05 7.55 16.16
C ILE A 115 -8.41 8.84 16.72
N LYS A 116 -8.20 9.88 15.90
CA LYS A 116 -7.61 11.15 16.33
C LYS A 116 -8.62 12.20 16.82
N GLY A 117 -9.93 11.94 16.71
CA GLY A 117 -10.94 12.80 17.30
C GLY A 117 -11.30 12.31 18.71
N GLU A 118 -11.40 13.23 19.67
CA GLU A 118 -11.85 13.00 21.07
C GLU A 118 -13.28 12.40 21.21
N ASN A 119 -13.83 11.76 20.16
CA ASN A 119 -15.22 11.34 20.08
C ASN A 119 -15.42 10.07 19.20
N ALA A 120 -14.51 9.09 19.28
CA ALA A 120 -14.66 7.83 18.56
C ALA A 120 -15.54 6.84 19.35
N TYR A 121 -16.84 6.80 19.04
CA TYR A 121 -17.83 5.87 19.62
C TYR A 121 -17.59 4.39 19.17
N PHE A 122 -16.70 4.15 18.21
CA PHE A 122 -16.45 2.82 17.63
C PHE A 122 -14.95 2.53 17.57
N GLU A 123 -14.42 1.87 18.60
CA GLU A 123 -13.10 1.26 18.54
C GLU A 123 -13.21 -0.05 17.75
N LEU A 124 -12.93 -0.01 16.46
CA LEU A 124 -12.70 -1.22 15.69
C LEU A 124 -11.42 -1.88 16.22
N PRO A 125 -11.47 -3.17 16.62
CA PRO A 125 -10.41 -3.81 17.39
C PRO A 125 -9.11 -3.79 16.61
N MET A 126 -8.24 -2.84 16.96
CA MET A 126 -6.83 -2.92 16.62
C MET A 126 -6.18 -3.80 17.66
N PHE A 127 -5.66 -4.94 17.22
CA PHE A 127 -4.92 -5.87 18.06
C PHE A 127 -3.63 -5.19 18.54
N LYS A 128 -3.72 -4.45 19.65
CA LYS A 128 -2.56 -3.97 20.41
C LYS A 128 -1.97 -5.19 21.11
N LEU A 129 -0.71 -5.49 20.83
CA LEU A 129 0.04 -6.49 21.58
C LEU A 129 0.02 -6.11 23.07
N PRO A 130 -0.32 -7.03 23.98
CA PRO A 130 -0.23 -6.76 25.41
C PRO A 130 1.24 -6.56 25.79
N THR A 131 1.63 -5.32 26.02
CA THR A 131 2.87 -5.01 26.73
C THR A 131 2.65 -5.37 28.19
N ASN A 132 2.94 -6.62 28.56
CA ASN A 132 3.16 -7.00 29.95
C ASN A 132 4.56 -6.53 30.36
N LEU A 133 4.70 -5.24 30.61
CA LEU A 133 5.84 -4.71 31.37
C LEU A 133 5.29 -3.71 32.38
N GLY A 134 5.31 -4.15 33.64
CA GLY A 134 5.02 -3.32 34.79
C GLY A 134 5.93 -2.10 34.83
N THR A 135 5.30 -0.93 34.76
CA THR A 135 5.82 0.35 35.21
C THR A 135 4.55 1.13 35.54
N ASP A 136 3.90 0.83 36.67
CA ASP A 136 4.17 1.49 37.94
C ASP A 136 4.67 2.92 37.75
N SER A 137 3.76 3.83 37.41
CA SER A 137 3.98 5.25 37.60
C SER A 137 2.71 6.08 37.80
N THR A 138 1.62 5.49 38.30
CA THR A 138 0.56 6.26 38.97
C THR A 138 -0.17 5.32 39.93
N GLY A 139 0.40 5.15 41.13
CA GLY A 139 -0.24 4.56 42.29
C GLY A 139 -1.37 5.42 42.85
N GLU A 140 -2.30 5.86 42.00
CA GLU A 140 -3.38 6.78 42.39
C GLU A 140 -4.76 6.13 42.25
N SER A 141 -5.03 5.31 41.22
CA SER A 141 -6.37 4.76 41.02
C SER A 141 -6.68 3.46 41.80
N ALA A 142 -5.69 2.82 42.43
CA ALA A 142 -5.91 1.62 43.24
C ALA A 142 -6.26 1.93 44.71
N VAL A 143 -6.02 3.16 45.18
CA VAL A 143 -6.34 3.59 46.55
C VAL A 143 -7.79 4.03 46.65
N GLU A 144 -8.34 4.68 45.62
CA GLU A 144 -9.71 5.22 45.66
C GLU A 144 -10.80 4.14 45.63
N VAL A 145 -10.52 2.99 45.00
CA VAL A 145 -11.47 1.86 44.95
C VAL A 145 -11.52 1.07 46.26
N ARG A 146 -10.47 1.13 47.10
CA ARG A 146 -10.45 0.43 48.40
C ARG A 146 -11.06 1.21 49.57
N VAL A 147 -11.28 2.52 49.41
CA VAL A 147 -11.87 3.40 50.45
C VAL A 147 -13.40 3.54 50.30
N GLN A 148 -13.96 3.18 49.15
CA GLN A 148 -15.38 3.41 48.82
C GLN A 148 -16.32 2.21 49.00
N LYS A 149 -15.89 1.11 49.63
CA LYS A 149 -16.81 -0.01 49.92
C LYS A 149 -17.13 -0.07 51.42
N PRO A 150 -18.41 0.08 51.82
CA PRO A 150 -18.83 0.07 53.22
C PRO A 150 -18.64 -1.31 53.87
#